data_AF-K9UMD3-F1
#
_entry.id   AF-K9UMD3-F1
#
_cell.length_a   1.000
_cell.length_b   1.000
_cell.length_c   1.000
_cell.angle_alpha   90.00
_cell.angle_beta   90.00
_cell.angle_gamma   90.00
#
_symmetry.space_group_name_H-M   'P 1'
#
loop_
_entity.id
_entity.type
_entity.pdbx_description
1 polymer ?
#
loop_
_entity_poly.entity_id
_entity_poly.type
_entity_poly.pdbx_seq_one_letter_code
_entity_poly.pdbx_strand_id
1 'polypeptide(L)'
;MRYFWKIGNQKFNIRRTIFACIFAIVLTITTFGWSSATAYKPSTAVDFHRIPIGDGRISTQPQIGFLWSCRTEFRGPRRHGAHASGNWIDRNKTYDITTKPTVNGNVYWPGDFEMAIKDRSRQIVSNRLPQDPTGIFPISPDDDAYAFDRNPNSIRSARATLNLPANPQLAETPSCVPMGQVGILLNGGYLFNALDANGKDALAHEIQDSCQGHPEHRGTYHYHSITTCLDKRDPGNGHSALLGYALDGFGIYGHRLDGGRLATNSDLDVCHGHTHEVDWDGKKTKLYHYHATWEYPYTIGCYRGTPVKVARPRRPESARGEARL
;
A
#
# COMPACT_ATOMS: atom_id res chain seq x y z
N MET A 1 8.13 -26.15 54.27
CA MET A 1 9.18 -26.46 55.26
C MET A 1 10.26 -27.25 54.51
N ARG A 2 11.27 -26.63 53.87
CA ARG A 2 12.59 -26.22 54.43
C ARG A 2 13.09 -27.15 55.52
N TYR A 3 14.19 -27.87 55.27
CA TYR A 3 15.39 -27.91 56.13
C TYR A 3 16.61 -28.35 55.31
N PHE A 4 17.63 -27.47 55.28
CA PHE A 4 19.01 -27.77 54.93
C PHE A 4 19.73 -28.24 56.20
N TRP A 5 20.72 -29.14 56.08
CA TRP A 5 21.89 -29.09 56.96
C TRP A 5 23.16 -29.62 56.30
N LYS A 6 24.28 -29.04 56.74
CA LYS A 6 25.65 -29.10 56.20
C LYS A 6 26.57 -29.28 57.42
N ILE A 7 27.53 -30.21 57.42
CA ILE A 7 28.66 -30.23 58.38
C ILE A 7 29.94 -30.81 57.74
N GLY A 8 31.08 -30.19 58.07
CA GLY A 8 32.45 -30.75 57.96
C GLY A 8 33.43 -29.77 57.28
N ASN A 9 33.88 -28.66 57.88
CA ASN A 9 34.86 -28.48 58.97
C ASN A 9 36.29 -28.98 58.68
N GLN A 10 37.18 -28.09 58.22
CA GLN A 10 38.59 -28.04 58.62
C GLN A 10 39.11 -26.59 58.48
N LYS A 11 39.74 -26.08 59.55
CA LYS A 11 40.46 -24.80 59.62
C LYS A 11 41.94 -25.12 59.70
N PHE A 12 42.79 -24.38 58.98
CA PHE A 12 44.18 -24.14 59.39
C PHE A 12 44.58 -22.70 59.07
N ASN A 13 45.36 -22.12 59.97
CA ASN A 13 45.69 -20.69 60.04
C ASN A 13 47.22 -20.57 60.18
N ILE A 14 47.75 -19.38 59.82
CA ILE A 14 49.00 -18.73 60.30
C ILE A 14 50.25 -18.72 59.37
N ARG A 15 50.49 -17.50 58.85
CA ARG A 15 51.73 -16.68 58.71
C ARG A 15 52.71 -16.84 57.54
N ARG A 16 52.70 -15.77 56.72
CA ARG A 16 53.81 -14.88 56.29
C ARG A 16 55.16 -15.50 55.94
N THR A 17 55.53 -15.45 54.65
CA THR A 17 56.85 -14.97 54.22
C THR A 17 56.73 -14.32 52.84
N ILE A 18 57.27 -13.12 52.71
CA ILE A 18 57.34 -12.30 51.49
C ILE A 18 58.52 -12.82 50.66
N PHE A 19 58.31 -13.13 49.38
CA PHE A 19 59.36 -13.00 48.36
C PHE A 19 58.71 -12.59 47.04
N ALA A 20 59.14 -11.42 46.55
CA ALA A 20 58.70 -10.83 45.30
C ALA A 20 59.43 -11.52 44.14
N CYS A 21 58.68 -12.06 43.19
CA CYS A 21 59.15 -12.32 41.84
C CYS A 21 58.12 -11.75 40.87
N ILE A 22 58.49 -10.65 40.23
CA ILE A 22 57.74 -9.97 39.19
C ILE A 22 57.80 -10.86 37.94
N PHE A 23 56.67 -11.47 37.58
CA PHE A 23 56.44 -11.97 36.23
C PHE A 23 55.34 -11.11 35.59
N ALA A 24 55.74 -10.26 34.65
CA ALA A 24 54.83 -9.49 33.82
C ALA A 24 54.11 -10.45 32.87
N ILE A 25 52.85 -10.79 33.19
CA ILE A 25 51.94 -11.44 32.25
C ILE A 25 51.35 -10.34 31.38
N VAL A 26 51.84 -10.25 30.15
CA VAL A 26 51.20 -9.45 29.09
C VAL A 26 49.89 -10.15 28.75
N LEU A 27 48.80 -9.67 29.35
CA LEU A 27 47.44 -10.05 28.96
C LEU A 27 47.14 -9.31 27.65
N THR A 28 47.28 -9.99 26.52
CA THR A 28 46.77 -9.51 25.24
C THR A 28 45.25 -9.43 25.33
N ILE A 29 44.75 -8.23 25.61
CA ILE A 29 43.34 -7.88 25.41
C ILE A 29 43.13 -7.95 23.90
N THR A 30 42.65 -9.09 23.40
CA THR A 30 42.02 -9.12 22.08
C THR A 30 40.76 -8.27 22.19
N THR A 31 40.85 -7.04 21.71
CA THR A 31 39.69 -6.22 21.44
C THR A 31 38.81 -7.02 20.49
N PHE A 32 37.70 -7.55 21.03
CA PHE A 32 36.59 -7.97 20.19
C PHE A 32 36.11 -6.68 19.54
N GLY A 33 36.62 -6.41 18.34
CA GLY A 33 36.12 -5.34 17.51
C GLY A 33 34.64 -5.58 17.35
N TRP A 34 33.83 -4.72 17.97
CA TRP A 34 32.48 -4.49 17.46
C TRP A 34 32.68 -4.17 16.00
N SER A 35 32.36 -5.14 15.14
CA SER A 35 32.13 -4.85 13.74
C SER A 35 30.95 -3.90 13.74
N SER A 36 31.25 -2.60 13.62
CA SER A 36 30.28 -1.62 13.19
C SER A 36 29.59 -2.24 11.99
N ALA A 37 28.29 -2.48 12.10
CA ALA A 37 27.48 -2.95 11.00
C ALA A 37 27.84 -2.08 9.81
N THR A 38 28.46 -2.70 8.80
CA THR A 38 28.73 -2.06 7.53
C THR A 38 27.42 -1.45 7.06
N ALA A 39 27.43 -0.13 6.88
CA ALA A 39 26.27 0.62 6.43
C ALA A 39 25.64 -0.10 5.23
N TYR A 40 24.42 -0.58 5.41
CA TYR A 40 23.63 -1.11 4.31
C TYR A 40 23.40 0.01 3.30
N LYS A 41 24.03 -0.09 2.12
CA LYS A 41 23.59 0.54 0.88
C LYS A 41 23.43 -0.61 -0.12
N PRO A 42 22.27 -0.76 -0.76
CA PRO A 42 21.74 0.29 -1.64
C PRO A 42 20.21 0.47 -1.58
N SER A 43 19.73 1.72 -1.66
CA SER A 43 18.58 1.96 -2.52
C SER A 43 19.13 2.55 -3.80
N THR A 44 18.96 1.86 -4.93
CA THR A 44 18.77 2.63 -6.16
C THR A 44 17.50 3.42 -5.89
N ALA A 45 17.63 4.72 -5.64
CA ALA A 45 16.48 5.60 -5.52
C ALA A 45 15.55 5.33 -6.71
N VAL A 46 14.24 5.28 -6.48
CA VAL A 46 13.26 5.14 -7.56
C VAL A 46 13.52 6.25 -8.57
N ASP A 47 13.80 5.88 -9.82
CA ASP A 47 13.93 6.83 -10.91
C ASP A 47 12.53 7.18 -11.42
N PHE A 48 11.99 8.30 -10.94
CA PHE A 48 10.67 8.81 -11.32
C PHE A 48 10.55 9.15 -12.81
N HIS A 49 11.68 9.27 -13.53
CA HIS A 49 11.69 9.47 -14.97
C HIS A 49 11.66 8.15 -15.76
N ARG A 50 11.83 7.00 -15.10
CA ARG A 50 11.92 5.68 -15.73
C ARG A 50 11.29 4.57 -14.88
N ILE A 51 10.07 4.78 -14.41
CA ILE A 51 9.34 3.77 -13.66
C ILE A 51 8.97 2.61 -14.61
N PRO A 52 9.31 1.35 -14.32
CA PRO A 52 8.92 0.23 -15.18
C PRO A 52 7.39 0.07 -15.25
N ILE A 53 6.85 -0.05 -16.47
CA ILE A 53 5.42 -0.28 -16.72
C ILE A 53 5.06 -1.74 -16.40
N GLY A 54 3.89 -1.94 -15.78
CA GLY A 54 3.35 -3.23 -15.37
C GLY A 54 2.62 -4.04 -16.45
N ASP A 55 2.55 -3.56 -17.68
CA ASP A 55 1.84 -4.21 -18.78
C ASP A 55 2.27 -5.68 -18.97
N GLY A 56 1.29 -6.58 -19.02
CA GLY A 56 1.51 -8.02 -19.13
C GLY A 56 1.90 -8.71 -17.83
N ARG A 57 2.06 -7.97 -16.71
CA ARG A 57 2.33 -8.54 -15.38
C ARG A 57 1.05 -8.95 -14.65
N ILE A 58 0.16 -9.64 -15.36
CA ILE A 58 -1.05 -10.27 -14.79
C ILE A 58 -0.77 -11.74 -14.59
N SER A 59 -1.02 -12.25 -13.38
CA SER A 59 -0.83 -13.67 -13.04
C SER A 59 -2.15 -14.35 -12.69
N THR A 60 -2.13 -15.69 -12.66
CA THR A 60 -3.22 -16.55 -12.15
C THR A 60 -2.89 -17.18 -10.80
N GLN A 61 -1.80 -16.73 -10.17
CA GLN A 61 -1.30 -17.17 -8.88
C GLN A 61 -0.45 -16.06 -8.23
N PRO A 62 -0.18 -16.10 -6.92
CA PRO A 62 0.67 -15.11 -6.25
C PRO A 62 2.07 -15.08 -6.86
N GLN A 63 2.58 -13.90 -7.19
CA GLN A 63 3.90 -13.74 -7.79
C GLN A 63 4.43 -12.31 -7.55
N ILE A 64 5.68 -12.20 -7.10
CA ILE A 64 6.34 -10.91 -6.83
C ILE A 64 6.33 -10.04 -8.10
N GLY A 65 5.87 -8.80 -7.98
CA GLY A 65 5.80 -7.82 -9.07
C GLY A 65 4.70 -8.08 -10.10
N PHE A 66 3.76 -8.98 -9.82
CA PHE A 66 2.60 -9.28 -10.67
C PHE A 66 1.29 -9.04 -9.90
N LEU A 67 0.23 -8.72 -10.63
CA LEU A 67 -1.13 -8.66 -10.08
C LEU A 67 -1.86 -9.96 -10.38
N TRP A 68 -2.28 -10.69 -9.34
CA TRP A 68 -3.18 -11.82 -9.49
C TRP A 68 -4.62 -11.33 -9.63
N SER A 69 -5.07 -11.10 -10.86
CA SER A 69 -6.43 -10.63 -11.17
C SER A 69 -7.43 -11.78 -11.21
N CYS A 70 -8.61 -11.60 -10.60
CA CYS A 70 -9.73 -12.54 -10.73
C CYS A 70 -10.34 -12.51 -12.15
N ARG A 71 -10.02 -11.50 -12.94
CA ARG A 71 -10.42 -11.37 -14.34
C ARG A 71 -9.18 -11.52 -15.21
N THR A 72 -9.19 -12.53 -16.07
CA THR A 72 -8.08 -12.80 -17.02
C THR A 72 -8.43 -12.38 -18.44
N GLU A 73 -9.70 -12.10 -18.72
CA GLU A 73 -10.18 -11.68 -20.04
C GLU A 73 -10.60 -10.21 -20.07
N PHE A 74 -9.80 -9.40 -20.76
CA PHE A 74 -10.08 -7.99 -20.98
C PHE A 74 -10.57 -7.85 -22.42
N ARG A 75 -11.82 -7.41 -22.60
CA ARG A 75 -12.37 -7.24 -23.94
C ARG A 75 -11.60 -6.08 -24.58
N GLY A 76 -10.84 -6.38 -25.64
CA GLY A 76 -10.02 -5.43 -26.40
C GLY A 76 -10.78 -4.18 -26.86
N PRO A 77 -10.09 -3.18 -27.45
CA PRO A 77 -10.32 -1.75 -27.27
C PRO A 77 -11.74 -1.33 -27.68
N ARG A 78 -12.68 -1.52 -26.76
CA ARG A 78 -13.91 -0.73 -26.74
C ARG A 78 -13.46 0.62 -26.21
N ARG A 79 -13.80 1.68 -26.91
CA ARG A 79 -13.36 3.08 -26.72
C ARG A 79 -13.70 3.64 -25.31
N HIS A 80 -13.13 3.06 -24.27
CA HIS A 80 -13.39 3.35 -22.88
C HIS A 80 -12.04 3.46 -22.17
N GLY A 81 -11.80 4.61 -21.54
CA GLY A 81 -10.51 4.97 -20.94
C GLY A 81 -9.66 5.87 -21.85
N ALA A 82 -8.44 6.18 -21.38
CA ALA A 82 -7.46 6.94 -22.14
C ALA A 82 -7.21 6.32 -23.52
N HIS A 83 -7.14 7.18 -24.54
CA HIS A 83 -7.10 6.77 -25.94
C HIS A 83 -5.74 7.00 -26.60
N ALA A 84 -4.82 7.69 -25.91
CA ALA A 84 -3.45 7.86 -26.33
C ALA A 84 -2.50 7.88 -25.14
N SER A 85 -1.28 7.38 -25.38
CA SER A 85 -0.13 7.59 -24.51
C SER A 85 0.79 8.63 -25.17
N GLY A 86 1.37 9.52 -24.37
CA GLY A 86 2.28 10.56 -24.84
C GLY A 86 3.75 10.19 -24.61
N ASN A 87 4.60 11.21 -24.68
CA ASN A 87 6.05 11.12 -24.49
C ASN A 87 6.48 10.68 -23.08
N TRP A 88 5.58 10.64 -22.10
CA TRP A 88 5.87 10.12 -20.77
C TRP A 88 6.07 8.59 -20.79
N ILE A 89 5.50 7.85 -21.73
CA ILE A 89 5.77 6.41 -21.90
C ILE A 89 6.85 6.24 -22.97
N ASP A 90 7.97 5.61 -22.60
CA ASP A 90 9.09 5.37 -23.51
C ASP A 90 9.00 4.01 -24.21
N ARG A 91 9.85 3.82 -25.24
CA ARG A 91 9.91 2.56 -26.00
C ARG A 91 10.46 1.39 -25.18
N ASN A 92 11.13 1.66 -24.06
CA ASN A 92 11.71 0.66 -23.19
C ASN A 92 10.71 0.14 -22.15
N LYS A 93 9.42 0.48 -22.29
CA LYS A 93 8.35 0.13 -21.34
C LYS A 93 8.60 0.71 -19.94
N THR A 94 9.17 1.91 -19.88
CA THR A 94 9.18 2.72 -18.67
C THR A 94 8.34 3.96 -18.88
N TYR A 95 7.94 4.62 -17.80
CA TYR A 95 7.26 5.89 -17.87
C TYR A 95 7.82 6.93 -16.90
N ASP A 96 7.83 8.17 -17.35
CA ASP A 96 8.21 9.35 -16.59
C ASP A 96 6.96 9.96 -15.95
N ILE A 97 6.75 9.68 -14.66
CA ILE A 97 5.57 10.18 -13.96
C ILE A 97 5.59 11.71 -13.80
N THR A 98 6.76 12.35 -13.90
CA THR A 98 6.93 13.80 -13.73
C THR A 98 6.49 14.60 -14.95
N THR A 99 6.39 13.96 -16.11
CA THR A 99 5.96 14.57 -17.38
C THR A 99 4.57 14.13 -17.82
N LYS A 100 3.97 13.17 -17.10
CA LYS A 100 2.62 12.68 -17.38
C LYS A 100 1.60 13.79 -17.12
N PRO A 101 0.72 14.11 -18.08
CA PRO A 101 -0.28 15.16 -17.89
C PRO A 101 -1.28 14.76 -16.81
N THR A 102 -1.78 15.77 -16.10
CA THR A 102 -2.78 15.61 -15.04
C THR A 102 -3.97 16.52 -15.31
N VAL A 103 -5.17 16.05 -14.98
CA VAL A 103 -6.38 16.88 -15.07
C VAL A 103 -6.27 18.07 -14.13
N ASN A 104 -6.41 19.28 -14.67
CA ASN A 104 -6.33 20.51 -13.91
C ASN A 104 -7.54 20.67 -12.99
N GLY A 105 -7.34 21.34 -11.86
CA GLY A 105 -8.41 21.63 -10.92
C GLY A 105 -8.00 21.53 -9.47
N ASN A 106 -8.83 22.13 -8.61
CA ASN A 106 -8.70 22.06 -7.16
C ASN A 106 -10.11 22.03 -6.54
N VAL A 107 -10.88 20.99 -6.89
CA VAL A 107 -12.28 20.84 -6.48
C VAL A 107 -12.35 20.17 -5.12
N TYR A 108 -12.90 20.89 -4.14
CA TYR A 108 -13.12 20.36 -2.80
C TYR A 108 -14.52 19.74 -2.68
N TRP A 109 -14.56 18.59 -2.04
CA TRP A 109 -15.79 17.83 -1.84
C TRP A 109 -16.16 17.80 -0.36
N PRO A 110 -17.47 17.73 -0.02
CA PRO A 110 -17.90 17.47 1.34
C PRO A 110 -17.67 15.99 1.69
N GLY A 111 -16.40 15.59 1.80
CA GLY A 111 -15.98 14.23 2.13
C GLY A 111 -16.47 13.81 3.51
N ASP A 112 -17.13 12.66 3.56
CA ASP A 112 -17.60 12.04 4.79
C ASP A 112 -16.85 10.71 4.98
N PHE A 113 -16.18 10.57 6.11
CA PHE A 113 -15.41 9.39 6.47
C PHE A 113 -15.40 9.21 7.99
N GLU A 114 -15.93 8.08 8.44
CA GLU A 114 -15.92 7.67 9.82
C GLU A 114 -15.43 6.23 9.92
N MET A 115 -14.66 5.95 10.97
CA MET A 115 -14.18 4.60 11.28
C MET A 115 -14.32 4.35 12.76
N ALA A 116 -14.88 3.19 13.11
CA ALA A 116 -14.98 2.72 14.48
C ALA A 116 -14.74 1.22 14.55
N ILE A 117 -14.16 0.76 15.65
CA ILE A 117 -14.10 -0.66 15.98
C ILE A 117 -15.29 -0.98 16.88
N LYS A 118 -16.13 -1.91 16.44
CA LYS A 118 -17.24 -2.47 17.22
C LYS A 118 -17.06 -3.97 17.27
N ASP A 119 -16.95 -4.52 18.47
CA ASP A 119 -16.61 -5.91 18.74
C ASP A 119 -15.30 -6.34 18.06
N ARG A 120 -15.39 -7.12 16.97
CA ARG A 120 -14.26 -7.59 16.16
C ARG A 120 -14.28 -7.03 14.73
N SER A 121 -15.14 -6.06 14.47
CA SER A 121 -15.33 -5.45 13.15
C SER A 121 -14.87 -4.00 13.14
N ARG A 122 -14.01 -3.66 12.19
CA ARG A 122 -13.70 -2.29 11.80
C ARG A 122 -14.78 -1.82 10.83
N GLN A 123 -15.72 -1.05 11.34
CA GLN A 123 -16.78 -0.43 10.56
C GLN A 123 -16.28 0.88 9.99
N ILE A 124 -16.26 0.99 8.66
CA ILE A 124 -15.91 2.19 7.92
C ILE A 124 -17.15 2.67 7.19
N VAL A 125 -17.54 3.92 7.41
CA VAL A 125 -18.63 4.60 6.70
C VAL A 125 -18.03 5.74 5.91
N SER A 126 -18.35 5.83 4.62
CA SER A 126 -17.88 6.92 3.77
C SER A 126 -18.89 7.27 2.69
N ASN A 127 -18.84 8.50 2.17
CA ASN A 127 -19.57 8.91 0.97
C ASN A 127 -18.75 8.78 -0.33
N ARG A 128 -17.54 8.19 -0.27
CA ARG A 128 -16.60 7.93 -1.38
C ARG A 128 -15.96 9.16 -2.01
N LEU A 129 -16.15 10.33 -1.41
CA LEU A 129 -15.46 11.54 -1.84
C LEU A 129 -14.14 11.64 -1.06
N PRO A 130 -13.03 11.99 -1.73
CA PRO A 130 -11.77 12.21 -1.05
C PRO A 130 -11.83 13.51 -0.21
N GLN A 131 -11.08 13.52 0.88
CA GLN A 131 -10.80 14.74 1.66
C GLN A 131 -9.75 15.64 1.00
N ASP A 132 -8.90 15.07 0.15
CA ASP A 132 -7.98 15.82 -0.71
C ASP A 132 -8.74 16.35 -1.94
N PRO A 133 -8.34 17.51 -2.50
CA PRO A 133 -9.01 18.07 -3.68
C PRO A 133 -8.77 17.21 -4.93
N THR A 134 -9.67 17.34 -5.91
CA THR A 134 -9.58 16.64 -7.19
C THR A 134 -9.40 17.59 -8.36
N GLY A 135 -9.07 17.03 -9.52
CA GLY A 135 -9.21 17.71 -10.81
C GLY A 135 -10.68 18.00 -11.16
N ILE A 136 -10.89 18.77 -12.22
CA ILE A 136 -12.23 19.05 -12.76
C ILE A 136 -12.62 17.90 -13.70
N PHE A 137 -13.61 17.12 -13.29
CA PHE A 137 -14.19 16.03 -14.08
C PHE A 137 -15.67 16.30 -14.38
N PRO A 138 -16.18 16.07 -15.61
CA PRO A 138 -15.49 15.53 -16.79
C PRO A 138 -14.34 16.40 -17.30
N ILE A 139 -13.37 15.79 -17.97
CA ILE A 139 -12.18 16.52 -18.46
C ILE A 139 -12.64 17.55 -19.51
N SER A 140 -12.29 18.82 -19.31
CA SER A 140 -12.63 19.91 -20.24
C SER A 140 -11.85 19.76 -21.56
N PRO A 141 -12.44 20.04 -22.73
CA PRO A 141 -11.70 20.15 -23.99
C PRO A 141 -10.56 21.18 -23.99
N ASP A 142 -10.58 22.15 -23.08
CA ASP A 142 -9.53 23.16 -22.91
C ASP A 142 -8.38 22.69 -22.01
N ASP A 143 -8.53 21.53 -21.35
CA ASP A 143 -7.49 20.90 -20.54
C ASP A 143 -6.52 20.13 -21.45
N ASP A 144 -5.22 20.26 -21.23
CA ASP A 144 -4.20 19.59 -22.04
C ASP A 144 -4.28 18.06 -21.93
N ALA A 145 -4.75 17.54 -20.79
CA ALA A 145 -4.95 16.12 -20.58
C ALA A 145 -6.06 15.54 -21.48
N TYR A 146 -6.98 16.37 -21.99
CA TYR A 146 -8.08 15.96 -22.89
C TYR A 146 -7.58 15.31 -24.19
N ALA A 147 -6.39 15.71 -24.65
CA ALA A 147 -5.75 15.15 -25.83
C ALA A 147 -5.41 13.65 -25.68
N PHE A 148 -5.30 13.16 -24.44
CA PHE A 148 -4.91 11.79 -24.11
C PHE A 148 -6.06 10.99 -23.51
N ASP A 149 -6.91 11.64 -22.72
CA ASP A 149 -8.11 11.05 -22.13
C ASP A 149 -9.21 12.08 -22.04
N ARG A 150 -10.38 11.75 -22.59
CA ARG A 150 -11.54 12.63 -22.57
C ARG A 150 -12.35 12.51 -21.28
N ASN A 151 -12.09 11.47 -20.48
CA ASN A 151 -12.88 10.96 -19.36
C ASN A 151 -14.20 11.75 -19.15
N PRO A 152 -15.31 11.32 -19.79
CA PRO A 152 -16.57 12.07 -19.78
C PRO A 152 -17.33 11.93 -18.45
N ASN A 153 -16.75 11.26 -17.46
CA ASN A 153 -17.43 10.89 -16.23
C ASN A 153 -17.32 12.00 -15.18
N SER A 154 -18.36 12.17 -14.37
CA SER A 154 -18.36 13.09 -13.23
C SER A 154 -18.20 12.34 -11.92
N ILE A 155 -17.51 12.93 -10.94
CA ILE A 155 -17.41 12.40 -9.58
C ILE A 155 -18.79 12.44 -8.91
N ARG A 156 -19.19 11.33 -8.27
CA ARG A 156 -20.48 11.18 -7.58
C ARG A 156 -20.28 10.60 -6.20
N SER A 157 -20.93 11.22 -5.22
CA SER A 157 -21.00 10.67 -3.87
C SER A 157 -21.98 9.50 -3.80
N ALA A 158 -21.67 8.53 -2.93
CA ALA A 158 -22.61 7.47 -2.59
C ALA A 158 -22.21 6.88 -1.24
N ARG A 159 -23.18 6.73 -0.33
CA ARG A 159 -22.90 6.10 0.97
C ARG A 159 -22.36 4.67 0.78
N ALA A 160 -21.31 4.35 1.51
CA ALA A 160 -20.66 3.06 1.58
C ALA A 160 -20.47 2.69 3.05
N THR A 161 -20.62 1.39 3.33
CA THR A 161 -20.32 0.82 4.63
C THR A 161 -19.50 -0.44 4.40
N LEU A 162 -18.30 -0.47 4.94
CA LEU A 162 -17.42 -1.62 4.95
C LEU A 162 -17.29 -2.12 6.38
N ASN A 163 -17.38 -3.43 6.55
CA ASN A 163 -17.16 -4.08 7.84
C ASN A 163 -15.98 -5.02 7.65
N LEU A 164 -14.78 -4.54 7.96
CA LEU A 164 -13.53 -5.29 7.83
C LEU A 164 -13.21 -6.01 9.15
N PRO A 165 -12.48 -7.13 9.14
CA PRO A 165 -11.95 -7.69 10.38
C PRO A 165 -11.08 -6.64 11.10
N ALA A 166 -11.34 -6.36 12.39
CA ALA A 166 -10.48 -5.49 13.18
C ALA A 166 -9.11 -6.13 13.46
N ASN A 167 -9.07 -7.46 13.50
CA ASN A 167 -7.87 -8.28 13.65
C ASN A 167 -7.79 -9.29 12.48
N PRO A 168 -7.38 -8.85 11.28
CA PRO A 168 -7.30 -9.72 10.10
C PRO A 168 -6.33 -10.89 10.34
N GLN A 169 -6.63 -12.03 9.71
CA GLN A 169 -5.83 -13.25 9.80
C GLN A 169 -5.38 -13.66 8.40
N LEU A 170 -4.17 -14.23 8.32
CA LEU A 170 -3.69 -14.83 7.08
C LEU A 170 -4.64 -15.97 6.70
N ALA A 171 -5.07 -15.99 5.44
CA ALA A 171 -5.76 -17.12 4.87
C ALA A 171 -4.74 -18.24 4.58
N GLU A 172 -5.19 -19.50 4.61
CA GLU A 172 -4.36 -20.66 4.27
C GLU A 172 -3.72 -20.51 2.89
N THR A 173 -4.49 -20.01 1.92
CA THR A 173 -4.04 -19.71 0.56
C THR A 173 -4.41 -18.28 0.19
N PRO A 174 -3.54 -17.52 -0.51
CA PRO A 174 -3.92 -16.23 -1.05
C PRO A 174 -5.03 -16.34 -2.10
N SER A 175 -5.67 -15.22 -2.42
CA SER A 175 -6.70 -15.14 -3.47
C SER A 175 -6.51 -13.94 -4.38
N CYS A 176 -7.06 -14.04 -5.59
CA CYS A 176 -7.00 -12.99 -6.59
C CYS A 176 -7.72 -11.70 -6.12
N VAL A 177 -7.35 -10.56 -6.70
CA VAL A 177 -8.07 -9.30 -6.52
C VAL A 177 -9.07 -9.05 -7.66
N PRO A 178 -10.28 -8.53 -7.38
CA PRO A 178 -11.25 -8.21 -8.42
C PRO A 178 -10.84 -6.95 -9.18
N MET A 179 -11.47 -6.73 -10.34
CA MET A 179 -11.55 -5.37 -10.91
C MET A 179 -12.44 -4.49 -10.04
N GLY A 180 -12.16 -3.18 -10.04
CA GLY A 180 -12.86 -2.24 -9.17
C GLY A 180 -12.22 -2.16 -7.78
N GLN A 181 -13.05 -1.92 -6.77
CA GLN A 181 -12.58 -1.68 -5.40
C GLN A 181 -11.84 -2.88 -4.82
N VAL A 182 -10.59 -2.66 -4.38
CA VAL A 182 -9.79 -3.62 -3.61
C VAL A 182 -9.51 -3.16 -2.18
N GLY A 183 -9.75 -1.88 -1.89
CA GLY A 183 -9.61 -1.28 -0.57
C GLY A 183 -10.27 0.09 -0.45
N ILE A 184 -10.04 0.74 0.69
CA ILE A 184 -10.45 2.12 0.96
C ILE A 184 -9.30 2.87 1.62
N LEU A 185 -9.07 4.11 1.21
CA LEU A 185 -8.05 4.97 1.79
C LEU A 185 -8.64 5.82 2.93
N LEU A 186 -7.79 6.25 3.86
CA LEU A 186 -8.20 7.05 5.03
C LEU A 186 -8.69 8.46 4.66
N ASN A 187 -8.44 8.92 3.43
CA ASN A 187 -9.06 10.15 2.92
C ASN A 187 -10.49 9.93 2.39
N GLY A 188 -11.05 8.72 2.48
CA GLY A 188 -12.41 8.40 2.05
C GLY A 188 -12.55 7.92 0.60
N GLY A 189 -11.51 8.07 -0.22
CA GLY A 189 -11.50 7.55 -1.59
C GLY A 189 -11.29 6.03 -1.66
N TYR A 190 -11.70 5.44 -2.78
CA TYR A 190 -11.50 4.01 -3.02
C TYR A 190 -10.14 3.71 -3.63
N LEU A 191 -9.57 2.57 -3.25
CA LEU A 191 -8.41 1.99 -3.93
C LEU A 191 -8.89 0.89 -4.87
N PHE A 192 -8.53 0.98 -6.14
CA PHE A 192 -8.70 -0.05 -7.15
C PHE A 192 -7.39 -0.82 -7.34
N ASN A 193 -7.46 -1.98 -8.00
CA ASN A 193 -6.25 -2.71 -8.37
C ASN A 193 -5.44 -1.94 -9.43
N ALA A 194 -4.22 -2.38 -9.74
CA ALA A 194 -3.33 -1.67 -10.67
C ALA A 194 -3.76 -1.72 -12.15
N LEU A 195 -4.91 -2.31 -12.49
CA LEU A 195 -5.34 -2.50 -13.88
C LEU A 195 -6.41 -1.50 -14.32
N ASP A 196 -6.28 -1.04 -15.55
CA ASP A 196 -7.34 -0.34 -16.26
C ASP A 196 -8.41 -1.34 -16.78
N ALA A 197 -9.45 -0.83 -17.43
CA ALA A 197 -10.52 -1.67 -18.00
C ALA A 197 -10.03 -2.64 -19.12
N ASN A 198 -8.86 -2.37 -19.71
CA ASN A 198 -8.23 -3.13 -20.78
C ASN A 198 -7.16 -4.12 -20.28
N GLY A 199 -6.91 -4.17 -18.97
CA GLY A 199 -5.87 -5.04 -18.39
C GLY A 199 -4.45 -4.50 -18.58
N LYS A 200 -4.30 -3.19 -18.74
CA LYS A 200 -3.02 -2.48 -18.75
C LYS A 200 -2.75 -1.84 -17.40
N ASP A 201 -1.51 -1.41 -17.20
CA ASP A 201 -1.11 -0.60 -16.06
C ASP A 201 -1.88 0.74 -16.03
N ALA A 202 -2.82 0.87 -15.10
CA ALA A 202 -3.68 2.05 -15.01
C ALA A 202 -2.90 3.33 -14.69
N LEU A 203 -1.89 3.24 -13.81
CA LEU A 203 -1.12 4.43 -13.42
C LEU A 203 -0.31 4.97 -14.59
N ALA A 204 0.22 4.09 -15.43
CA ALA A 204 0.95 4.50 -16.63
C ALA A 204 0.02 4.99 -17.76
N HIS A 205 -1.09 4.29 -18.03
CA HIS A 205 -1.91 4.48 -19.23
C HIS A 205 -3.11 5.41 -19.07
N GLU A 206 -3.76 5.46 -17.92
CA GLU A 206 -4.92 6.35 -17.70
C GLU A 206 -4.47 7.75 -17.29
N ILE A 207 -5.29 8.77 -17.55
CA ILE A 207 -5.04 10.13 -17.06
C ILE A 207 -5.73 10.31 -15.71
N GLN A 208 -4.99 10.85 -14.74
CA GLN A 208 -5.48 11.15 -13.40
C GLN A 208 -5.31 12.64 -13.11
N ASP A 209 -5.89 13.12 -12.02
CA ASP A 209 -5.61 14.47 -11.52
C ASP A 209 -4.27 14.55 -10.76
N SER A 210 -3.97 15.72 -10.20
CA SER A 210 -2.74 15.97 -9.44
C SER A 210 -2.61 15.14 -8.16
N CYS A 211 -3.70 14.59 -7.65
CA CYS A 211 -3.71 13.59 -6.58
C CYS A 211 -3.78 12.16 -7.13
N GLN A 212 -3.51 11.92 -8.41
CA GLN A 212 -3.43 10.58 -9.01
C GLN A 212 -4.73 9.76 -8.91
N GLY A 213 -5.89 10.42 -8.80
CA GLY A 213 -7.18 9.77 -8.88
C GLY A 213 -8.02 10.21 -10.08
N HIS A 214 -9.05 9.44 -10.40
CA HIS A 214 -10.01 9.74 -11.47
C HIS A 214 -11.36 9.01 -11.26
N PRO A 215 -12.46 9.48 -11.87
CA PRO A 215 -13.75 8.79 -11.81
C PRO A 215 -13.92 7.74 -12.91
N GLU A 216 -14.57 6.63 -12.57
CA GLU A 216 -15.10 5.68 -13.56
C GLU A 216 -16.54 5.99 -13.99
N HIS A 217 -17.09 5.23 -14.94
CA HIS A 217 -18.42 5.43 -15.56
C HIS A 217 -19.64 5.56 -14.61
N ARG A 218 -19.56 5.10 -13.37
CA ARG A 218 -20.61 5.27 -12.35
C ARG A 218 -20.34 6.44 -11.41
N GLY A 219 -19.26 7.17 -11.64
CA GLY A 219 -18.83 8.34 -10.88
C GLY A 219 -18.02 8.04 -9.63
N THR A 220 -17.57 6.80 -9.42
CA THR A 220 -16.70 6.47 -8.28
C THR A 220 -15.31 7.02 -8.54
N TYR A 221 -14.90 8.03 -7.76
CA TYR A 221 -13.52 8.49 -7.75
C TYR A 221 -12.62 7.47 -7.03
N HIS A 222 -11.51 7.11 -7.66
CA HIS A 222 -10.63 6.05 -7.16
C HIS A 222 -9.18 6.29 -7.56
N TYR A 223 -8.30 5.56 -6.88
CA TYR A 223 -6.86 5.54 -7.12
C TYR A 223 -6.41 4.13 -7.51
N HIS A 224 -5.34 4.03 -8.32
CA HIS A 224 -4.69 2.76 -8.67
C HIS A 224 -3.35 2.54 -7.94
N SER A 225 -2.87 3.58 -7.25
CA SER A 225 -1.68 3.60 -6.40
C SER A 225 -1.97 4.44 -5.15
N ILE A 226 -1.05 4.48 -4.20
CA ILE A 226 -1.11 5.51 -3.16
C ILE A 226 -0.77 6.85 -3.80
N THR A 227 -1.64 7.84 -3.54
CA THR A 227 -1.55 9.19 -4.08
C THR A 227 -0.43 10.01 -3.46
N THR A 228 0.22 10.86 -4.27
CA THR A 228 1.14 11.90 -3.79
C THR A 228 0.51 12.82 -2.73
N CYS A 229 -0.82 12.99 -2.72
CA CYS A 229 -1.52 13.82 -1.74
C CYS A 229 -1.59 13.16 -0.35
N LEU A 230 -1.61 11.84 -0.26
CA LEU A 230 -1.48 11.11 1.00
C LEU A 230 -0.01 11.02 1.42
N ASP A 231 0.91 10.83 0.48
CA ASP A 231 2.36 10.77 0.76
C ASP A 231 2.91 12.08 1.35
N LYS A 232 2.33 13.24 1.03
CA LYS A 232 2.71 14.53 1.64
C LYS A 232 2.55 14.53 3.17
N ARG A 233 1.79 13.58 3.72
CA ARG A 233 1.57 13.41 5.16
C ARG A 233 2.62 12.49 5.81
N ASP A 234 3.48 11.86 5.02
CA ASP A 234 4.55 10.99 5.50
C ASP A 234 5.76 11.83 5.96
N PRO A 235 6.22 11.71 7.23
CA PRO A 235 7.38 12.44 7.74
C PRO A 235 8.71 12.04 7.06
N GLY A 236 8.75 10.91 6.36
CA GLY A 236 9.86 10.50 5.51
C GLY A 236 11.08 9.92 6.23
N ASN A 237 11.10 9.92 7.56
CA ASN A 237 12.24 9.50 8.38
C ASN A 237 12.09 8.09 8.99
N GLY A 238 11.01 7.38 8.68
CA GLY A 238 10.73 6.05 9.23
C GLY A 238 9.76 5.28 8.35
N HIS A 239 9.26 4.18 8.92
CA HIS A 239 8.18 3.41 8.32
C HIS A 239 6.97 4.31 8.09
N SER A 240 6.42 4.27 6.88
CA SER A 240 5.25 5.09 6.55
C SER A 240 4.07 4.78 7.47
N ALA A 241 3.20 5.76 7.65
CA ALA A 241 1.94 5.57 8.37
C ALA A 241 0.96 4.66 7.58
N LEU A 242 -0.06 4.19 8.28
CA LEU A 242 -1.22 3.54 7.69
C LEU A 242 -1.99 4.56 6.83
N LEU A 243 -2.31 4.19 5.59
CA LEU A 243 -3.01 5.06 4.63
C LEU A 243 -4.36 4.52 4.17
N GLY A 244 -4.66 3.24 4.46
CA GLY A 244 -5.92 2.62 4.10
C GLY A 244 -6.00 1.17 4.54
N TYR A 245 -7.07 0.49 4.11
CA TYR A 245 -7.27 -0.93 4.36
C TYR A 245 -7.68 -1.64 3.08
N ALA A 246 -7.10 -2.83 2.86
CA ALA A 246 -7.56 -3.76 1.85
C ALA A 246 -8.87 -4.43 2.29
N LEU A 247 -9.63 -4.99 1.34
CA LEU A 247 -10.91 -5.64 1.65
C LEU A 247 -10.78 -6.91 2.49
N ASP A 248 -9.58 -7.49 2.65
CA ASP A 248 -9.32 -8.58 3.59
C ASP A 248 -9.00 -8.12 5.02
N GLY A 249 -9.04 -6.80 5.25
CA GLY A 249 -8.90 -6.15 6.55
C GLY A 249 -7.47 -5.77 6.91
N PHE A 250 -6.45 -6.21 6.16
CA PHE A 250 -5.08 -5.78 6.40
C PHE A 250 -4.86 -4.32 6.01
N GLY A 251 -3.96 -3.66 6.73
CA GLY A 251 -3.58 -2.27 6.47
C GLY A 251 -2.77 -2.12 5.18
N ILE A 252 -2.87 -0.94 4.58
CA ILE A 252 -2.05 -0.48 3.45
C ILE A 252 -1.24 0.70 3.96
N TYR A 253 0.08 0.52 4.06
CA TYR A 253 1.01 1.53 4.54
C TYR A 253 1.67 2.24 3.36
N GLY A 254 2.21 3.44 3.59
CA GLY A 254 2.88 4.23 2.54
C GLY A 254 4.20 3.62 2.05
N HIS A 255 4.92 4.41 1.26
CA HIS A 255 6.03 3.95 0.43
C HIS A 255 7.33 3.59 1.17
N ARG A 256 7.41 3.77 2.48
CA ARG A 256 8.66 3.65 3.25
C ARG A 256 8.62 2.52 4.26
N LEU A 257 9.74 1.82 4.34
CA LEU A 257 10.06 0.86 5.39
C LEU A 257 10.78 1.57 6.55
N ASP A 258 11.19 0.79 7.55
CA ASP A 258 12.04 1.26 8.64
C ASP A 258 13.27 2.03 8.13
N GLY A 259 13.61 3.11 8.84
CA GLY A 259 14.70 4.02 8.46
C GLY A 259 14.38 4.93 7.27
N GLY A 260 13.13 4.96 6.79
CA GLY A 260 12.67 5.92 5.78
C GLY A 260 13.04 5.56 4.34
N ARG A 261 13.61 4.38 4.10
CA ARG A 261 13.92 3.90 2.74
C ARG A 261 12.62 3.54 2.01
N LEU A 262 12.56 3.86 0.70
CA LEU A 262 11.47 3.40 -0.15
C LEU A 262 11.44 1.88 -0.29
N ALA A 263 10.26 1.29 -0.13
CA ALA A 263 9.99 -0.11 -0.39
C ALA A 263 10.07 -0.42 -1.89
N THR A 264 10.60 -1.60 -2.21
CA THR A 264 10.65 -2.19 -3.56
C THR A 264 10.01 -3.57 -3.53
N ASN A 265 9.72 -4.15 -4.69
CA ASN A 265 9.21 -5.52 -4.79
C ASN A 265 10.14 -6.56 -4.17
N SER A 266 11.45 -6.29 -4.10
CA SER A 266 12.41 -7.18 -3.46
C SER A 266 12.28 -7.25 -1.93
N ASP A 267 11.59 -6.27 -1.33
CA ASP A 267 11.33 -6.20 0.10
C ASP A 267 10.02 -6.88 0.50
N LEU A 268 9.17 -7.18 -0.47
CA LEU A 268 7.78 -7.61 -0.26
C LEU A 268 7.56 -9.06 -0.72
N ASP A 269 6.53 -9.68 -0.18
CA ASP A 269 6.13 -11.03 -0.55
C ASP A 269 5.36 -11.08 -1.88
N VAL A 270 4.95 -12.29 -2.26
CA VAL A 270 4.20 -12.56 -3.49
C VAL A 270 2.84 -11.85 -3.61
N CYS A 271 2.30 -11.29 -2.53
CA CYS A 271 1.06 -10.50 -2.49
C CYS A 271 1.30 -9.02 -2.23
N HIS A 272 2.56 -8.57 -2.28
CA HIS A 272 2.93 -7.16 -2.12
C HIS A 272 2.81 -6.65 -0.67
N GLY A 273 3.02 -7.54 0.30
CA GLY A 273 3.07 -7.18 1.71
C GLY A 273 4.18 -7.90 2.46
N HIS A 274 4.21 -7.73 3.77
CA HIS A 274 5.15 -8.41 4.66
C HIS A 274 4.64 -8.38 6.09
N THR A 275 5.28 -9.16 6.97
CA THR A 275 4.98 -9.14 8.41
C THR A 275 6.08 -8.40 9.14
N HIS A 276 5.74 -7.22 9.66
CA HIS A 276 6.63 -6.38 10.44
C HIS A 276 5.88 -5.76 11.63
N GLU A 277 6.60 -5.17 12.58
CA GLU A 277 5.98 -4.40 13.65
C GLU A 277 5.48 -3.05 13.11
N VAL A 278 4.19 -2.78 13.27
CA VAL A 278 3.55 -1.53 12.85
C VAL A 278 2.66 -0.97 13.94
N ASP A 279 2.33 0.32 13.84
CA ASP A 279 1.22 0.88 14.63
C ASP A 279 -0.11 0.34 14.08
N TRP A 280 -0.83 -0.39 14.93
CA TRP A 280 -2.15 -0.91 14.65
C TRP A 280 -3.07 -0.56 15.82
N ASP A 281 -4.06 0.31 15.56
CA ASP A 281 -5.01 0.83 16.55
C ASP A 281 -4.34 1.42 17.80
N GLY A 282 -3.24 2.18 17.61
CA GLY A 282 -2.51 2.86 18.67
C GLY A 282 -1.57 1.96 19.47
N LYS A 283 -1.29 0.75 18.97
CA LYS A 283 -0.37 -0.21 19.59
C LYS A 283 0.61 -0.78 18.59
N LYS A 284 1.85 -0.96 19.02
CA LYS A 284 2.85 -1.72 18.25
C LYS A 284 2.45 -3.19 18.19
N THR A 285 2.24 -3.67 16.98
CA THR A 285 1.76 -5.04 16.71
C THR A 285 2.55 -5.62 15.55
N LYS A 286 3.08 -6.84 15.73
CA LYS A 286 3.65 -7.62 14.64
C LYS A 286 2.49 -8.21 13.80
N LEU A 287 2.23 -7.61 12.65
CA LEU A 287 1.07 -7.91 11.81
C LEU A 287 1.47 -7.91 10.34
N TYR A 288 0.87 -8.80 9.55
CA TYR A 288 0.98 -8.71 8.09
C TYR A 288 0.30 -7.43 7.58
N HIS A 289 0.90 -6.74 6.63
CA HIS A 289 0.30 -5.57 5.99
C HIS A 289 0.88 -5.37 4.59
N TYR A 290 0.13 -4.66 3.75
CA TYR A 290 0.58 -4.25 2.42
C TYR A 290 1.36 -2.95 2.50
N HIS A 291 2.25 -2.76 1.53
CA HIS A 291 2.98 -1.51 1.35
C HIS A 291 2.69 -0.90 -0.01
N ALA A 292 2.62 0.42 -0.03
CA ALA A 292 2.75 1.15 -1.27
C ALA A 292 4.18 1.02 -1.81
N THR A 293 4.32 0.94 -3.13
CA THR A 293 5.59 1.01 -3.84
C THR A 293 5.41 1.81 -5.13
N TRP A 294 6.52 2.30 -5.67
CA TRP A 294 6.53 2.88 -7.02
C TRP A 294 6.67 1.82 -8.11
N GLU A 295 6.93 0.57 -7.74
CA GLU A 295 6.96 -0.56 -8.64
C GLU A 295 5.58 -1.21 -8.73
N TYR A 296 5.14 -1.58 -9.93
CA TYR A 296 3.91 -2.36 -10.14
C TYR A 296 3.91 -3.65 -9.28
N PRO A 297 2.78 -4.04 -8.65
CA PRO A 297 1.40 -3.50 -8.71
C PRO A 297 1.07 -2.34 -7.74
N TYR A 298 2.08 -1.62 -7.24
CA TYR A 298 1.96 -0.40 -6.42
C TYR A 298 1.38 -0.54 -5.01
N THR A 299 0.47 -1.49 -4.76
CA THR A 299 -0.16 -1.66 -3.44
C THR A 299 -0.46 -3.11 -3.08
N ILE A 300 -1.39 -3.77 -3.76
CA ILE A 300 -1.83 -5.14 -3.47
C ILE A 300 -1.68 -6.02 -4.72
N GLY A 301 -0.93 -7.12 -4.60
CA GLY A 301 -0.77 -8.12 -5.66
C GLY A 301 -1.81 -9.25 -5.61
N CYS A 302 -2.17 -9.66 -4.39
CA CYS A 302 -3.25 -10.61 -4.06
C CYS A 302 -3.74 -10.37 -2.63
N TYR A 303 -4.92 -10.89 -2.29
CA TYR A 303 -5.33 -10.93 -0.89
C TYR A 303 -4.59 -12.03 -0.15
N ARG A 304 -3.98 -11.67 0.99
CA ARG A 304 -3.35 -12.58 1.95
C ARG A 304 -4.30 -12.98 3.08
N GLY A 305 -5.38 -12.23 3.30
CA GLY A 305 -6.49 -12.60 4.18
C GLY A 305 -7.73 -13.07 3.41
N THR A 306 -8.88 -13.09 4.09
CA THR A 306 -10.18 -13.38 3.47
C THR A 306 -10.91 -12.07 3.15
N PRO A 307 -11.09 -11.69 1.88
CA PRO A 307 -11.75 -10.44 1.52
C PRO A 307 -13.24 -10.44 1.87
N VAL A 308 -13.72 -9.31 2.38
CA VAL A 308 -15.15 -9.10 2.62
C VAL A 308 -15.88 -8.85 1.31
N LYS A 309 -17.16 -9.21 1.25
CA LYS A 309 -18.00 -8.90 0.10
C LYS A 309 -18.43 -7.43 0.17
N VAL A 310 -18.07 -6.65 -0.84
CA VAL A 310 -18.59 -5.28 -1.00
C VAL A 310 -20.03 -5.35 -1.52
N ALA A 311 -20.98 -4.85 -0.75
CA ALA A 311 -22.36 -4.74 -1.19
C ALA A 311 -22.45 -3.80 -2.40
N ARG A 312 -22.99 -4.28 -3.52
CA ARG A 312 -23.25 -3.41 -4.68
C ARG A 312 -24.32 -2.37 -4.30
N PRO A 313 -24.17 -1.09 -4.68
CA PRO A 313 -25.24 -0.11 -4.49
C PRO A 313 -26.52 -0.63 -5.14
N ARG A 314 -27.64 -0.66 -4.39
CA ARG A 314 -28.95 -0.93 -4.98
C ARG A 314 -29.20 0.16 -6.03
N ARG A 315 -29.60 -0.23 -7.25
CA ARG A 315 -30.09 0.75 -8.24
C ARG A 315 -31.18 1.59 -7.59
N PRO A 316 -31.18 2.92 -7.74
CA PRO A 316 -32.28 3.75 -7.29
C PRO A 316 -33.58 3.24 -7.93
N GLU A 317 -34.63 3.19 -7.12
CA GLU A 317 -35.92 2.59 -7.45
C GLU A 317 -36.62 3.29 -8.63
N SER A 318 -36.22 4.53 -8.95
CA SER A 318 -36.69 5.32 -10.08
C SER A 318 -36.36 4.72 -11.46
N ALA A 319 -35.45 3.75 -11.56
CA ALA A 319 -35.09 3.09 -12.83
C ALA A 319 -35.92 1.83 -13.14
N ARG A 320 -36.98 1.52 -12.37
CA ARG A 320 -37.90 0.39 -12.64
C ARG A 320 -39.18 0.80 -13.41
N GLY A 321 -39.30 2.07 -13.81
CA GLY A 321 -40.57 2.63 -14.32
C GLY A 321 -40.81 2.64 -15.83
N GLU A 322 -39.83 2.38 -16.70
CA GLU A 322 -40.03 2.55 -18.16
C GLU A 322 -39.55 1.34 -18.98
N ALA A 323 -40.15 0.18 -18.69
CA ALA A 323 -40.15 -0.94 -19.64
C ALA A 323 -41.46 -1.73 -19.48
N ARG A 324 -42.56 -1.10 -19.87
CA ARG A 324 -43.84 -1.71 -20.27
C ARG A 324 -44.78 -0.58 -20.70
N LEU A 325 -44.76 -0.28 -22.01
CA LEU A 325 -45.88 -0.36 -22.95
C LEU A 325 -45.29 -0.18 -24.35
#